data_AF-C6TGQ8-F1
#
_entry.id   AF-C6TGQ8-F1
#
_cell.length_a   1.000
_cell.length_b   1.000
_cell.length_c   1.000
_cell.angle_alpha   90.00
_cell.angle_beta   90.00
_cell.angle_gamma   90.00
#
_symmetry.space_group_name_H-M   'P 1'
#
loop_
_entity.id
_entity.type
_entity.pdbx_description
1 polymer ?
#
loop_
_entity_poly.entity_id
_entity_poly.type
_entity_poly.pdbx_seq_one_letter_code
_entity_poly.pdbx_strand_id
1 'polypeptide(L)'
;MWCFVWNQVFFLTNGGCEIYEDVRRNSLEEAMKLCLENGLEGIVSEIKGIFRNPGAVTKIKESKLSLLSYGKLNNVPEAVYMQHLMGIDGVIVDLVQEITEAVADMIKPTKGGEGEGLVEGCGKVQGNSKPQFSQQELSFLLKLIPQLIQI
;
A
#
# COMPACT_ATOMS: atom_id res chain seq x y z
N MET A 1 9.99 31.71 -19.60
CA MET A 1 9.02 30.76 -20.19
C MET A 1 9.11 29.48 -19.39
N TRP A 2 8.09 29.14 -18.60
CA TRP A 2 8.06 27.89 -17.83
C TRP A 2 7.11 26.94 -18.56
N CYS A 3 7.66 25.86 -19.12
CA CYS A 3 6.87 24.76 -19.66
C CYS A 3 6.85 23.67 -18.58
N PHE A 4 5.72 23.54 -17.88
CA PHE A 4 5.50 22.41 -16.98
C PHE A 4 4.85 21.28 -17.76
N VAL A 5 5.59 20.21 -18.00
CA VAL A 5 5.03 18.96 -18.53
C VAL A 5 4.67 18.09 -17.33
N TRP A 6 3.39 18.05 -16.96
CA TRP A 6 2.85 17.28 -15.83
C TRP A 6 2.46 15.86 -16.28
N ASN A 7 3.40 15.08 -16.76
CA ASN A 7 3.14 13.65 -16.98
C ASN A 7 3.75 12.87 -15.82
N GLN A 8 2.89 12.38 -14.93
CA GLN A 8 3.29 11.44 -13.90
C GLN A 8 3.59 10.10 -14.55
N VAL A 9 4.83 9.63 -14.39
CA VAL A 9 5.29 8.35 -14.94
C VAL A 9 5.71 7.46 -13.78
N PHE A 10 5.18 6.24 -13.78
CA PHE A 10 5.47 5.22 -12.79
C PHE A 10 6.18 4.04 -13.45
N PHE A 11 6.97 3.31 -12.67
CA PHE A 11 7.58 2.06 -13.11
C PHE A 11 6.80 0.84 -12.61
N LEU A 12 6.42 -0.05 -13.53
CA LEU A 12 5.74 -1.30 -13.21
C LEU A 12 6.76 -2.41 -12.91
N THR A 13 6.69 -3.02 -11.73
CA THR A 13 7.58 -4.10 -11.29
C THR A 13 6.79 -5.29 -10.76
N ASN A 14 7.33 -6.50 -10.92
CA ASN A 14 6.75 -7.70 -10.34
C ASN A 14 7.24 -7.94 -8.90
N GLY A 15 8.17 -7.12 -8.39
CA GLY A 15 8.65 -7.19 -7.01
C GLY A 15 9.24 -8.56 -6.63
N GLY A 16 9.75 -9.31 -7.62
CA GLY A 16 10.31 -10.64 -7.41
C GLY A 16 9.28 -11.76 -7.29
N CYS A 17 8.03 -11.53 -7.66
CA CYS A 17 7.02 -12.60 -7.79
C CYS A 17 7.33 -13.55 -8.93
N GLU A 18 7.96 -13.05 -9.98
CA GLU A 18 8.44 -13.78 -11.14
C GLU A 18 9.83 -13.23 -11.49
N ILE A 19 10.69 -14.09 -12.06
CA ILE A 19 12.05 -13.70 -12.44
C ILE A 19 12.08 -13.35 -13.93
N TYR A 20 12.53 -12.14 -14.21
CA TYR A 20 12.75 -11.61 -15.55
C TYR A 20 14.23 -11.37 -15.81
N GLU A 21 14.63 -11.29 -17.08
CA GLU A 21 15.99 -10.88 -17.45
C GLU A 21 16.30 -9.45 -17.01
N ASP A 22 15.30 -8.57 -17.05
CA ASP A 22 15.40 -7.21 -16.52
C ASP A 22 15.34 -7.21 -14.98
N VAL A 23 16.50 -7.02 -14.36
CA VAL A 23 16.67 -6.99 -12.90
C VAL A 23 15.77 -5.98 -12.19
N ARG A 24 15.37 -4.90 -12.89
CA ARG A 24 14.52 -3.83 -12.33
C ARG A 24 13.12 -4.34 -12.01
N ARG A 25 12.67 -5.40 -12.69
CA ARG A 25 11.36 -6.03 -12.46
C ARG A 25 11.36 -7.03 -11.30
N ASN A 26 12.54 -7.39 -10.80
CA ASN A 26 12.73 -8.51 -9.88
C ASN A 26 12.81 -8.10 -8.40
N SER A 27 12.86 -6.80 -8.09
CA SER A 27 12.82 -6.31 -6.70
C SER A 27 12.26 -4.90 -6.62
N LEU A 28 11.79 -4.55 -5.42
CA LEU A 28 11.36 -3.19 -5.11
C LEU A 28 12.55 -2.23 -5.03
N GLU A 29 13.70 -2.71 -4.57
CA GLU A 29 14.93 -1.94 -4.47
C GLU A 29 15.46 -1.48 -5.84
N GLU A 30 15.50 -2.38 -6.83
CA GLU A 30 15.96 -2.02 -8.18
C GLU A 30 14.96 -1.12 -8.89
N ALA A 31 13.66 -1.34 -8.68
CA ALA A 31 12.60 -0.46 -9.16
C ALA A 31 12.72 0.96 -8.56
N MET A 32 12.98 1.06 -7.25
CA MET A 32 13.19 2.33 -6.55
C MET A 32 14.41 3.07 -7.09
N LYS A 33 15.53 2.37 -7.29
CA LYS A 33 16.74 2.94 -7.88
C LYS A 33 16.46 3.52 -9.27
N LEU A 34 15.77 2.77 -10.13
CA LEU A 34 15.39 3.25 -11.46
C LEU A 34 14.55 4.53 -11.38
N CYS A 35 13.56 4.56 -10.50
CA CYS A 35 12.68 5.73 -10.35
C CYS A 35 13.46 6.97 -9.92
N LEU A 36 14.38 6.82 -8.95
CA LEU A 36 15.21 7.92 -8.47
C LEU A 36 16.18 8.43 -9.54
N GLU A 37 16.83 7.52 -10.28
CA GLU A 37 17.78 7.88 -11.33
C GLU A 37 17.14 8.60 -12.52
N ASN A 38 15.86 8.32 -12.79
CA ASN A 38 15.14 8.87 -13.95
C ASN A 38 14.10 9.94 -13.56
N GLY A 39 13.99 10.29 -12.28
CA GLY A 39 13.01 11.27 -11.79
C GLY A 39 11.56 10.84 -12.02
N LEU A 40 11.26 9.55 -11.87
CA LEU A 40 9.88 9.02 -11.95
C LEU A 40 9.10 9.34 -10.67
N GLU A 41 7.77 9.35 -10.77
CA GLU A 41 6.87 9.65 -9.65
C GLU A 41 6.82 8.51 -8.63
N GLY A 42 6.93 7.26 -9.09
CA GLY A 42 6.78 6.12 -8.21
C GLY A 42 6.78 4.76 -8.87
N ILE A 43 6.39 3.78 -8.06
CA ILE A 43 6.43 2.36 -8.39
C ILE A 43 5.01 1.80 -8.35
N VAL A 44 4.67 0.97 -9.32
CA VAL A 44 3.50 0.10 -9.29
C VAL A 44 4.02 -1.34 -9.17
N SER A 45 3.72 -2.02 -8.06
CA SER A 45 4.23 -3.38 -7.80
C SER A 45 3.14 -4.41 -7.60
N GLU A 46 3.43 -5.67 -7.95
CA GLU A 46 2.59 -6.79 -7.54
C GLU A 46 2.61 -6.89 -6.01
N ILE A 47 1.42 -7.02 -5.41
CA ILE A 47 1.20 -6.94 -3.97
C ILE A 47 1.90 -8.02 -3.16
N LYS A 48 2.03 -9.25 -3.67
CA LYS A 48 2.80 -10.30 -3.01
C LYS A 48 4.29 -9.92 -2.92
N GLY A 49 4.83 -9.21 -3.91
CA GLY A 49 6.19 -8.68 -3.89
C GLY A 49 6.38 -7.70 -2.72
N ILE A 50 5.39 -6.82 -2.51
CA ILE A 50 5.37 -5.88 -1.39
C ILE A 50 5.28 -6.62 -0.05
N PHE A 51 4.37 -7.60 0.08
CA PHE A 51 4.22 -8.35 1.33
C PHE A 51 5.41 -9.25 1.67
N ARG A 52 6.20 -9.69 0.68
CA ARG A 52 7.46 -10.42 0.92
C ARG A 52 8.55 -9.52 1.49
N ASN A 53 8.54 -8.23 1.16
CA ASN A 53 9.52 -7.25 1.65
C ASN A 53 8.82 -5.98 2.17
N PRO A 54 8.10 -6.07 3.30
CA PRO A 54 7.35 -4.93 3.84
C PRO A 54 8.28 -3.78 4.26
N GLY A 55 9.55 -4.08 4.58
CA GLY A 55 10.56 -3.06 4.89
C GLY A 55 10.90 -2.15 3.70
N ALA A 56 10.67 -2.59 2.47
CA ALA A 56 10.83 -1.76 1.28
C ALA A 56 9.81 -0.61 1.22
N VAL A 57 8.60 -0.79 1.76
CA VAL A 57 7.56 0.26 1.77
C VAL A 57 8.07 1.50 2.48
N THR A 58 8.65 1.33 3.67
CA THR A 58 9.22 2.45 4.43
C THR A 58 10.31 3.18 3.64
N LYS A 59 11.23 2.43 3.00
CA LYS A 59 12.32 3.01 2.19
C LYS A 59 11.81 3.80 0.99
N ILE A 60 10.79 3.27 0.28
CA ILE A 60 10.19 3.94 -0.89
C ILE A 60 9.55 5.27 -0.46
N LYS A 61 8.81 5.26 0.66
CA LYS A 61 8.19 6.47 1.22
C LYS A 61 9.20 7.52 1.68
N GLU A 62 10.26 7.09 2.36
CA GLU A 62 11.36 7.98 2.78
C GLU A 62 12.07 8.60 1.56
N SER A 63 12.07 7.89 0.43
CA SER A 63 12.60 8.36 -0.85
C SER A 63 11.65 9.31 -1.60
N LYS A 64 10.48 9.64 -1.02
CA LYS A 64 9.44 10.50 -1.61
C LYS A 64 8.86 9.98 -2.94
N LEU A 65 8.92 8.67 -3.14
CA LEU A 65 8.25 8.02 -4.26
C LEU A 65 6.88 7.52 -3.82
N SER A 66 5.91 7.60 -4.71
CA SER A 66 4.61 6.96 -4.50
C SER A 66 4.68 5.45 -4.76
N LEU A 67 3.98 4.67 -3.95
CA LEU A 67 3.86 3.23 -4.11
C LEU A 67 2.41 2.84 -4.34
N LEU A 68 2.13 2.23 -5.49
CA LEU A 68 0.86 1.64 -5.82
C LEU A 68 1.01 0.13 -5.96
N SER A 69 -0.09 -0.60 -5.75
CA SER A 69 -0.10 -2.05 -5.91
C SER A 69 -1.08 -2.52 -6.97
N TYR A 70 -0.81 -3.69 -7.53
CA TYR A 70 -1.76 -4.50 -8.29
C TYR A 70 -1.67 -5.96 -7.86
N GLY A 71 -2.65 -6.75 -8.28
CA GLY A 71 -2.63 -8.20 -8.10
C GLY A 71 -3.89 -8.72 -7.41
N LYS A 72 -4.00 -10.05 -7.31
CA LYS A 72 -5.24 -10.71 -6.86
C LYS A 72 -5.65 -10.34 -5.43
N LEU A 73 -4.68 -9.99 -4.57
CA LEU A 73 -4.98 -9.61 -3.17
C LEU A 73 -5.64 -8.23 -3.07
N ASN A 74 -5.60 -7.42 -4.13
CA ASN A 74 -6.29 -6.13 -4.12
C ASN A 74 -7.82 -6.27 -4.20
N ASN A 75 -8.32 -7.44 -4.57
CA ASN A 75 -9.75 -7.74 -4.55
C ASN A 75 -10.20 -8.34 -3.19
N VAL A 76 -9.34 -8.32 -2.17
CA VAL A 76 -9.64 -8.76 -0.81
C VAL A 76 -9.63 -7.54 0.11
N PRO A 77 -10.79 -7.12 0.68
CA PRO A 77 -10.87 -5.91 1.48
C PRO A 77 -9.84 -5.83 2.59
N GLU A 78 -9.62 -6.93 3.32
CA GLU A 78 -8.70 -6.98 4.45
C GLU A 78 -7.23 -6.80 4.01
N ALA A 79 -6.87 -7.29 2.82
CA ALA A 79 -5.54 -7.03 2.25
C ALA A 79 -5.40 -5.55 1.88
N VAL A 80 -6.42 -4.93 1.29
CA VAL A 80 -6.39 -3.49 0.97
C VAL A 80 -6.31 -2.64 2.24
N TYR A 81 -7.02 -3.02 3.30
CA TYR A 81 -6.91 -2.36 4.59
C TYR A 81 -5.50 -2.46 5.18
N MET A 82 -4.87 -3.65 5.12
CA MET A 82 -3.48 -3.81 5.53
C MET A 82 -2.51 -2.94 4.71
N GLN A 83 -2.74 -2.84 3.40
CA GLN A 83 -1.95 -1.97 2.52
C GLN A 83 -2.07 -0.50 2.92
N HIS A 84 -3.28 -0.06 3.27
CA HIS A 84 -3.52 1.28 3.82
C HIS A 84 -2.72 1.51 5.12
N LEU A 85 -2.72 0.55 6.04
CA LEU A 85 -1.96 0.63 7.29
C LEU A 85 -0.43 0.62 7.05
N MET A 86 0.05 -0.12 6.06
CA MET A 86 1.46 -0.11 5.62
C MET A 86 1.82 1.22 4.94
N GLY A 87 0.81 2.02 4.56
CA GLY A 87 0.97 3.32 3.96
C GLY A 87 1.32 3.27 2.48
N ILE A 88 0.80 2.27 1.76
CA ILE A 88 0.75 2.23 0.30
C ILE A 88 -0.22 3.32 -0.18
N ASP A 89 0.16 4.07 -1.22
CA ASP A 89 -0.57 5.27 -1.67
C ASP A 89 -1.78 4.94 -2.53
N GLY A 90 -1.81 3.78 -3.18
CA GLY A 90 -2.92 3.37 -4.03
C GLY A 90 -2.97 1.88 -4.34
N VAL A 91 -4.17 1.40 -4.66
CA VAL A 91 -4.46 0.01 -5.01
C VAL A 91 -5.24 -0.03 -6.32
N ILE A 92 -4.76 -0.83 -7.28
CA ILE A 92 -5.50 -1.15 -8.50
C ILE A 92 -6.39 -2.36 -8.19
N VAL A 93 -7.70 -2.18 -8.33
CA VAL A 93 -8.75 -3.16 -7.99
C VAL A 93 -9.67 -3.40 -9.18
N ASP A 94 -10.24 -4.59 -9.28
CA ASP A 94 -11.25 -4.90 -10.30
C ASP A 94 -12.65 -4.43 -9.86
N LEU A 95 -12.95 -4.58 -8.57
CA LEU A 95 -14.27 -4.30 -7.96
C LEU A 95 -14.21 -3.03 -7.10
N VAL A 96 -14.19 -1.87 -7.77
CA VAL A 96 -14.00 -0.56 -7.12
C VAL A 96 -15.03 -0.29 -6.01
N GLN A 97 -16.31 -0.53 -6.27
CA GLN A 97 -17.38 -0.24 -5.32
C GLN A 97 -17.25 -1.09 -4.05
N GLU A 98 -17.16 -2.41 -4.21
CA GLU A 98 -17.11 -3.37 -3.09
C GLU A 98 -15.91 -3.11 -2.18
N ILE A 99 -14.72 -2.88 -2.76
CA ILE A 99 -13.52 -2.58 -1.99
C ILE A 99 -13.64 -1.24 -1.27
N THR A 100 -14.16 -0.20 -1.95
CA THR A 100 -14.28 1.13 -1.35
C THR A 100 -15.22 1.11 -0.14
N GLU A 101 -16.37 0.46 -0.26
CA GLU A 101 -17.35 0.33 0.83
C GLU A 101 -16.77 -0.46 2.01
N ALA A 102 -16.19 -1.63 1.74
CA ALA A 102 -15.63 -2.49 2.78
C ALA A 102 -14.47 -1.82 3.53
N VAL A 103 -13.57 -1.12 2.82
CA VAL A 103 -12.44 -0.40 3.43
C VAL A 103 -12.91 0.82 4.21
N ALA A 104 -13.94 1.54 3.71
CA ALA A 104 -14.52 2.66 4.45
C ALA A 104 -15.13 2.20 5.79
N ASP A 105 -15.76 1.03 5.84
CA ASP A 105 -16.32 0.48 7.07
C ASP A 105 -15.25 0.07 8.08
N MET A 106 -14.11 -0.46 7.62
CA MET A 106 -12.96 -0.81 8.48
C MET A 106 -12.23 0.42 9.05
N ILE A 107 -12.19 1.53 8.31
CA ILE A 107 -11.52 2.78 8.74
C ILE A 107 -12.39 3.57 9.74
N LYS A 108 -13.71 3.34 9.78
CA LYS A 108 -14.59 4.06 10.72
C LYS A 108 -14.16 3.79 12.17
N PRO A 109 -13.87 4.82 12.97
CA PRO A 109 -13.58 4.62 14.38
C PRO A 109 -14.80 4.02 15.05
N THR A 110 -14.61 2.89 15.74
CA THR A 110 -15.66 2.24 16.53
C THR A 110 -16.17 3.25 17.55
N LYS A 111 -17.37 3.80 17.33
CA LYS A 111 -18.02 4.70 18.29
C LYS A 111 -18.38 3.92 19.54
N GLY A 112 -17.48 3.91 20.52
CA GLY A 112 -17.78 3.54 21.88
C GLY A 112 -18.33 4.74 22.64
N GLY A 113 -19.63 4.72 22.94
CA GLY A 113 -20.25 5.55 23.99
C GLY A 113 -20.64 6.98 23.61
N GLU A 114 -21.86 7.34 24.02
CA GLU A 114 -22.54 8.62 23.82
C GLU A 114 -21.79 9.82 24.43
N GLY A 115 -21.85 10.98 23.76
CA GLY A 115 -21.39 12.26 24.31
C GLY A 115 -21.07 13.31 23.24
N GLU A 116 -21.88 14.35 23.18
CA GLU A 116 -21.83 15.48 22.25
C GLU A 116 -20.56 16.35 22.37
N GLY A 117 -20.13 16.98 21.27
CA GLY A 117 -19.17 18.10 21.32
C GLY A 117 -18.38 18.32 20.02
N LEU A 118 -18.67 19.44 19.34
CA LEU A 118 -17.91 20.02 18.22
C LEU A 118 -16.45 20.34 18.63
N VAL A 119 -15.51 20.33 17.68
CA VAL A 119 -14.50 21.40 17.40
C VAL A 119 -13.47 20.92 16.35
N GLU A 120 -13.14 21.83 15.44
CA GLU A 120 -12.12 21.76 14.37
C GLU A 120 -10.69 21.49 14.86
N GLY A 121 -9.83 20.91 14.02
CA GLY A 121 -8.39 20.95 14.27
C GLY A 121 -7.51 20.14 13.32
N CYS A 122 -6.75 20.84 12.49
CA CYS A 122 -5.56 20.34 11.79
C CYS A 122 -4.49 19.87 12.81
N GLY A 123 -3.89 18.69 12.63
CA GLY A 123 -2.67 18.34 13.37
C GLY A 123 -2.27 16.86 13.39
N LYS A 124 -1.15 16.58 12.70
CA LYS A 124 -0.10 15.60 13.05
C LYS A 124 -0.53 14.21 13.53
N VAL A 125 -0.43 13.22 12.65
CA VAL A 125 -0.36 11.81 13.06
C VAL A 125 1.08 11.50 13.48
N GLN A 126 1.37 11.73 14.76
CA GLN A 126 2.49 11.11 15.46
C GLN A 126 1.91 10.39 16.68
N GLY A 127 1.91 9.07 16.64
CA GLY A 127 1.37 8.25 17.71
C GLY A 127 1.63 6.79 17.43
N ASN A 128 2.66 6.25 18.07
CA ASN A 128 3.03 4.84 18.09
C ASN A 128 2.00 4.01 18.88
N SER A 129 0.74 4.02 18.46
CA SER A 129 -0.29 3.11 18.97
C SER A 129 -0.17 1.80 18.19
N LYS A 130 0.17 0.70 18.87
CA LYS A 130 0.05 -0.63 18.27
C LYS A 130 -1.35 -0.75 17.65
N PRO A 131 -1.48 -1.06 16.35
CA PRO A 131 -2.78 -1.28 15.75
C PRO A 131 -3.50 -2.38 16.52
N GLN A 132 -4.68 -2.07 17.04
CA GLN A 132 -5.46 -3.01 17.83
C GLN A 132 -6.32 -3.81 16.87
N PHE A 133 -5.79 -4.95 16.42
CA PHE A 133 -6.48 -5.77 15.43
C PHE A 133 -7.71 -6.47 16.03
N SER A 134 -8.83 -6.42 15.32
CA SER A 134 -10.00 -7.25 15.60
C SER A 134 -9.69 -8.73 15.37
N GLN A 135 -10.51 -9.63 15.93
CA GLN A 135 -10.33 -11.07 15.72
C GLN A 135 -10.44 -11.47 14.24
N GLN A 136 -11.22 -10.73 13.46
CA GLN A 136 -11.34 -10.94 12.01
C GLN A 136 -10.04 -10.56 11.30
N GLU A 137 -9.46 -9.40 11.63
CA GLU A 137 -8.17 -8.95 11.09
C GLU A 137 -7.02 -9.88 11.47
N LEU A 138 -6.99 -10.38 12.70
CA LEU A 138 -6.01 -11.38 13.14
C LEU A 138 -6.17 -12.71 12.38
N SER A 139 -7.40 -13.17 12.20
CA SER A 139 -7.67 -14.39 11.42
C SER A 139 -7.23 -14.25 9.96
N PHE A 140 -7.28 -13.03 9.42
CA PHE A 140 -6.83 -12.72 8.07
C PHE A 140 -5.31 -12.68 7.96
N LEU A 141 -4.61 -12.03 8.91
CA LEU A 141 -3.14 -12.09 8.99
C LEU A 141 -2.64 -13.54 8.99
N LEU A 142 -3.31 -14.41 9.74
CA LEU A 142 -3.00 -15.85 9.77
C LEU A 142 -3.27 -16.56 8.42
N LYS A 143 -4.29 -16.14 7.67
CA LYS A 143 -4.60 -16.66 6.32
C LYS A 143 -3.69 -16.12 5.22
N LEU A 144 -3.11 -14.94 5.41
CA LEU A 144 -2.16 -14.33 4.48
C LEU A 144 -0.81 -15.04 4.50
N ILE A 145 -0.34 -15.49 5.67
CA ILE A 145 0.99 -16.12 5.83
C ILE A 145 1.23 -17.25 4.80
N PRO A 146 0.31 -18.23 4.59
CA PRO A 146 0.47 -19.24 3.55
C PRO A 146 0.60 -18.67 2.12
N GLN A 147 -0.13 -17.60 1.81
CA GLN A 147 -0.12 -17.00 0.47
C GLN A 147 1.18 -16.24 0.15
N LEU A 148 1.93 -15.84 1.18
CA LEU A 148 3.26 -15.24 1.04
C LEU A 148 4.36 -16.29 0.78
N ILE A 149 4.13 -17.53 1.22
CA ILE A 149 5.10 -18.64 1.17
C ILE A 149 5.01 -19.42 -0.15
N GLN A 150 3.87 -19.37 -0.86
CA GLN A 150 3.75 -20.04 -2.15
C GLN A 150 4.56 -19.30 -3.23
N ILE A 151 5.62 -19.98 -3.70
CA ILE A 151 6.50 -19.62 -4.82
C ILE A 151 5.92 -20.24 -6.10
#